data_AF-L9KUD9-F1
#
_entry.id   AF-L9KUD9-F1
#
_cell.length_a   1.000
_cell.length_b   1.000
_cell.length_c   1.000
_cell.angle_alpha   90.00
_cell.angle_beta   90.00
_cell.angle_gamma   90.00
#
_symmetry.space_group_name_H-M   'P 1'
#
loop_
_entity.id
_entity.type
_entity.pdbx_description
1 polymer ?
#
loop_
_entity_poly.entity_id
_entity_poly.type
_entity_poly.pdbx_seq_one_letter_code
_entity_poly.pdbx_strand_id
1 'polypeptide(L)'
;MIGLDDCVSVRKDLEDLEEDHTCIPMKKFNHVISYHETVSKESNVLCLFKSPNKHNWMYMKAWPFPDGLAKNIDKARCLRTRSTGPNILTDITKGMQYLNEIKDSMVASF
;
A
#
# COMPACT_ATOMS: atom_id res chain seq x y z
N MET A 1 -0.62 7.34 13.49
CA MET A 1 -1.24 7.03 14.79
C MET A 1 -2.70 7.36 14.60
N ILE A 2 -3.57 6.36 14.54
CA ILE A 2 -5.01 6.58 14.31
C ILE A 2 -5.47 7.52 15.42
N GLY A 3 -6.06 8.65 15.06
CA GLY A 3 -6.44 9.66 16.05
C GLY A 3 -7.44 9.05 17.02
N LEU A 4 -7.38 9.45 18.29
CA LEU A 4 -8.43 9.10 19.26
C LEU A 4 -9.83 9.49 18.72
N ASP A 5 -9.85 10.50 17.85
CA ASP A 5 -11.02 11.08 17.17
C ASP A 5 -11.73 10.08 16.25
N ASP A 6 -11.00 9.21 15.53
CA ASP A 6 -11.59 8.21 14.61
C ASP A 6 -12.33 7.11 15.40
N CYS A 7 -11.81 6.73 16.58
CA CYS A 7 -12.43 5.73 17.45
C CYS A 7 -13.75 6.23 18.07
N VAL A 8 -13.84 7.54 18.35
CA VAL A 8 -15.07 8.15 18.88
C VAL A 8 -16.15 8.20 17.81
N SER A 9 -15.80 8.54 16.56
CA SER A 9 -16.76 8.56 15.44
C SER A 9 -17.37 7.18 15.20
N VAL A 10 -16.54 6.15 15.05
CA VAL A 10 -17.02 4.79 14.73
C VAL A 10 -17.94 4.22 15.82
N ARG A 11 -17.72 4.57 17.09
CA ARG A 11 -18.61 4.15 18.19
C ARG A 11 -19.97 4.83 18.11
N LYS A 12 -19.98 6.13 17.81
CA LYS A 12 -21.21 6.89 17.63
C LYS A 12 -22.02 6.36 16.44
N ASP A 13 -21.37 6.11 15.32
CA ASP A 13 -22.02 5.54 14.13
C ASP A 13 -22.63 4.16 14.42
N LEU A 14 -21.98 3.34 15.27
CA LEU A 14 -22.50 2.04 15.72
C LEU A 14 -23.68 2.15 16.69
N GLU A 15 -23.71 3.19 17.53
CA GLU A 15 -24.82 3.50 18.43
C GLU A 15 -26.03 4.00 17.63
N ASP A 16 -25.82 4.90 16.67
CA ASP A 16 -26.85 5.41 15.76
C ASP A 16 -27.49 4.25 14.93
N LEU A 17 -26.69 3.26 14.49
CA LEU A 17 -27.17 2.07 13.77
C LEU A 17 -28.03 1.10 14.62
N GLU A 18 -27.74 1.02 15.93
CA GLU A 18 -28.50 0.20 16.87
C GLU A 18 -29.84 0.85 17.23
N GLU A 19 -29.87 2.18 17.41
CA GLU A 19 -31.08 2.93 17.79
C GLU A 19 -32.03 3.18 16.61
N ASP A 20 -31.52 3.52 15.42
CA ASP A 20 -32.37 4.02 14.32
C ASP A 20 -32.76 2.97 13.27
N HIS A 21 -32.03 1.85 13.14
CA HIS A 21 -32.16 0.99 11.96
C HIS A 21 -32.34 -0.51 12.22
N THR A 22 -31.78 -1.06 13.30
CA THR A 22 -31.79 -2.51 13.52
C THR A 22 -32.06 -2.82 14.98
N CYS A 23 -33.32 -3.11 15.31
CA CYS A 23 -33.75 -3.55 16.66
C CYS A 23 -33.23 -4.97 17.01
N ILE A 24 -31.96 -5.26 16.77
CA ILE A 24 -31.28 -6.54 17.03
C ILE A 24 -29.98 -6.24 17.78
N PRO A 25 -29.70 -6.90 18.92
CA PRO A 25 -28.48 -6.66 19.69
C PRO A 25 -27.26 -7.15 18.90
N MET A 26 -26.37 -6.22 18.51
CA MET A 26 -25.12 -6.53 17.82
C MET A 26 -23.97 -6.68 18.81
N LYS A 27 -23.06 -7.61 18.51
CA LYS A 27 -21.86 -7.84 19.33
C LYS A 27 -20.73 -6.93 18.87
N LYS A 28 -20.47 -5.86 19.63
CA LYS A 28 -19.35 -4.94 19.38
C LYS A 28 -18.02 -5.64 19.70
N PHE A 29 -17.06 -5.56 18.78
CA PHE A 29 -15.68 -5.99 19.02
C PHE A 29 -14.76 -4.78 19.12
N ASN A 30 -13.64 -4.95 19.83
CA ASN A 30 -12.63 -3.90 19.95
C ASN A 30 -12.04 -3.55 18.58
N HIS A 31 -11.72 -2.27 18.39
CA HIS A 31 -11.14 -1.76 17.15
C HIS A 31 -9.93 -2.58 16.72
N VAL A 32 -9.96 -3.04 15.48
CA VAL A 32 -8.83 -3.71 14.84
C VAL A 32 -7.94 -2.65 14.21
N ILE A 33 -6.67 -2.62 14.63
CA ILE A 33 -5.66 -1.74 14.06
C ILE A 33 -4.94 -2.49 12.94
N SER A 34 -5.00 -1.95 11.73
CA SER A 34 -4.21 -2.46 10.61
C SER A 34 -2.78 -1.91 10.69
N TYR A 35 -1.80 -2.80 10.70
CA TYR A 35 -0.39 -2.45 10.58
C TYR A 35 0.01 -2.46 9.09
N HIS A 36 0.99 -1.63 8.75
CA HIS A 36 1.60 -1.60 7.42
C HIS A 36 3.07 -1.99 7.53
N GLU A 37 3.57 -2.69 6.50
CA GLU A 37 4.94 -3.18 6.47
C GLU A 37 5.89 -2.11 5.94
N THR A 38 7.12 -2.09 6.47
CA THR A 38 8.19 -1.20 6.01
C THR A 38 9.51 -1.94 5.99
N VAL A 39 10.41 -1.50 5.12
CA VAL A 39 11.78 -2.02 5.03
C VAL A 39 12.70 -1.08 5.80
N SER A 40 13.63 -1.60 6.61
CA SER A 40 14.58 -0.78 7.37
C SER A 40 15.97 -0.65 6.72
N LYS A 41 16.38 -1.61 5.88
CA LYS A 41 17.70 -1.66 5.26
C LYS A 41 17.59 -2.15 3.81
N GLU A 42 18.53 -1.77 2.95
CA GLU A 42 18.61 -2.29 1.58
C GLU A 42 18.61 -3.82 1.58
N SER A 43 17.92 -4.42 0.61
CA SER A 43 17.96 -5.86 0.38
C SER A 43 19.38 -6.33 0.05
N ASN A 44 19.90 -7.27 0.84
CA ASN A 44 21.21 -7.89 0.60
C ASN A 44 21.22 -8.75 -0.67
N VAL A 45 20.08 -9.29 -1.08
CA VAL A 45 19.96 -10.20 -2.24
C VAL A 45 19.08 -9.57 -3.29
N LEU A 46 19.46 -9.75 -4.56
CA LEU A 46 18.65 -9.41 -5.72
C LEU A 46 17.49 -10.39 -5.83
N CYS A 47 16.26 -9.91 -5.68
CA CYS A 47 15.07 -10.73 -5.88
C CYS A 47 14.86 -10.97 -7.38
N LEU A 48 14.67 -12.23 -7.77
CA LEU A 48 14.40 -12.65 -9.15
C LEU A 48 12.93 -13.06 -9.27
N PHE A 49 12.22 -12.48 -10.23
CA PHE A 49 10.91 -12.93 -10.66
C PHE A 49 10.98 -13.46 -12.10
N LYS A 50 10.31 -14.57 -12.38
CA LYS A 50 10.17 -15.12 -13.73
C LYS A 50 8.70 -15.11 -14.14
N SER A 51 8.41 -14.63 -15.34
CA SER A 51 7.05 -14.76 -15.88
C SER A 51 6.71 -16.26 -16.12
N PRO A 52 5.42 -16.62 -16.12
CA PRO A 52 4.98 -17.99 -16.43
C PRO A 52 5.54 -18.52 -17.76
N ASN A 53 5.74 -17.61 -18.72
CA ASN A 53 6.31 -17.90 -20.05
C ASN A 53 7.83 -18.16 -20.02
N LYS A 54 8.48 -18.06 -18.86
CA LYS A 54 9.93 -18.25 -18.60
C LYS A 54 10.89 -17.37 -19.40
N HIS A 55 10.38 -16.53 -20.30
CA HIS A 55 11.18 -15.65 -21.15
C HIS A 55 11.53 -14.33 -20.48
N ASN A 56 10.72 -13.88 -19.52
CA ASN A 56 10.93 -12.60 -18.84
C ASN A 56 11.48 -12.85 -17.44
N TRP A 57 12.66 -12.29 -17.18
CA TRP A 57 13.30 -12.28 -15.87
C TRP A 57 13.41 -10.84 -15.38
N MET A 58 12.92 -10.60 -14.17
CA MET A 58 12.97 -9.29 -13.53
C MET A 58 13.80 -9.38 -12.27
N TYR A 59 14.70 -8.40 -12.09
CA TYR A 59 15.50 -8.25 -10.89
C TYR A 59 15.05 -7.00 -10.14
N MET A 60 14.80 -7.13 -8.85
CA MET A 60 14.35 -6.03 -8.00
C MET A 60 15.15 -5.98 -6.69
N LYS A 61 15.38 -4.76 -6.20
CA LYS A 61 15.81 -4.46 -4.83
C LYS A 61 14.86 -3.45 -4.21
N ALA A 62 14.61 -3.61 -2.92
CA ALA A 62 13.88 -2.63 -2.11
C ALA A 62 14.87 -1.78 -1.30
N TRP A 63 14.57 -0.48 -1.21
CA TRP A 63 15.30 0.48 -0.39
C TRP A 63 14.33 1.21 0.55
N PRO A 64 14.63 1.37 1.86
CA PRO A 64 13.89 2.28 2.74
C PRO A 64 13.82 3.72 2.21
N PHE A 65 12.68 4.38 2.39
CA PHE A 65 12.60 5.82 2.12
C PHE A 65 13.34 6.65 3.17
N PRO A 66 13.94 7.78 2.79
CA PRO A 66 14.44 8.74 3.74
C PRO A 66 13.28 9.38 4.53
N ASP A 67 13.57 9.78 5.76
CA ASP A 67 12.59 10.35 6.66
C ASP A 67 11.90 11.58 6.06
N GLY A 68 10.58 11.63 6.17
CA GLY A 68 9.75 12.75 5.69
C GLY A 68 9.27 12.65 4.25
N LEU A 69 9.92 11.87 3.38
CA LEU A 69 9.47 11.69 2.00
C LEU A 69 8.10 11.00 1.94
N ALA A 70 7.90 9.95 2.76
CA ALA A 70 6.63 9.23 2.84
C ALA A 70 5.46 10.15 3.24
N LYS A 71 5.70 11.10 4.15
CA LYS A 71 4.70 12.09 4.59
C LYS A 71 4.35 13.08 3.48
N ASN A 72 5.31 13.45 2.65
CA ASN A 72 5.09 14.36 1.53
C ASN A 72 4.30 13.69 0.40
N ILE A 73 4.56 12.41 0.14
CA ILE A 73 3.81 11.61 -0.85
C ILE A 73 2.35 11.45 -0.41
N ASP A 74 2.11 11.16 0.87
CA ASP A 74 0.75 11.00 1.40
C ASP A 74 -0.07 12.30 1.33
N LYS A 75 0.56 13.45 1.59
CA LYS A 75 -0.06 14.77 1.44
C LYS A 75 -0.28 15.15 -0.03
N ALA A 76 0.60 14.73 -0.93
CA ALA A 76 0.47 14.92 -2.37
C ALA A 76 -0.59 13.95 -2.92
N ARG A 77 -1.86 14.26 -2.67
CA ARG A 77 -3.08 13.53 -3.07
C ARG A 77 -3.14 13.09 -4.56
N CYS A 78 -2.22 13.58 -5.40
CA CYS A 78 -2.13 13.33 -6.84
C CYS A 78 -1.33 12.07 -7.21
N LEU A 79 -0.44 11.56 -6.35
CA LEU A 79 0.39 10.38 -6.65
C LEU A 79 -0.20 9.05 -6.15
N ARG A 80 -1.41 9.10 -5.55
CA ARG A 80 -2.07 7.94 -4.96
C ARG A 80 -2.79 7.13 -6.05
N THR A 81 -2.17 6.06 -6.53
CA THR A 81 -2.92 4.99 -7.22
C THR A 81 -3.86 4.31 -6.22
N ARG A 82 -4.95 3.72 -6.72
CA ARG A 82 -6.10 3.28 -5.92
C ARG A 82 -5.77 2.13 -4.93
N SER A 83 -4.55 1.61 -4.95
CA SER A 83 -4.03 0.56 -4.09
C SER A 83 -2.66 0.95 -3.53
N THR A 84 -2.57 0.99 -2.20
CA THR A 84 -1.37 0.67 -1.40
C THR A 84 -0.24 1.72 -1.25
N GLY A 85 -0.33 2.52 -0.18
CA GLY A 85 0.82 3.07 0.57
C GLY A 85 1.83 3.99 -0.15
N PRO A 86 2.77 4.62 0.57
CA PRO A 86 3.81 5.46 -0.01
C PRO A 86 4.93 4.59 -0.61
N ASN A 87 4.66 3.94 -1.74
CA ASN A 87 5.62 3.09 -2.45
C ASN A 87 5.95 3.67 -3.84
N ILE A 88 7.22 3.59 -4.25
CA ILE A 88 7.70 4.13 -5.53
C ILE A 88 8.52 3.06 -6.24
N LEU A 89 8.16 2.76 -7.48
CA LEU A 89 8.95 1.92 -8.39
C LEU A 89 9.89 2.82 -9.21
N THR A 90 11.18 2.54 -9.15
CA THR A 90 12.19 3.23 -9.97
C THR A 90 12.83 2.25 -10.94
N ASP A 91 12.96 2.66 -12.21
CA ASP A 91 13.62 1.87 -13.25
C ASP A 91 15.12 2.18 -13.27
N ILE A 92 15.93 1.13 -13.29
CA ILE A 92 17.40 1.18 -13.33
C ILE A 92 17.96 0.50 -14.60
N THR A 93 17.10 -0.02 -15.46
CA THR A 93 17.50 -0.79 -16.64
C THR A 93 18.01 0.12 -17.75
N LYS A 94 19.03 -0.33 -18.49
CA LYS A 94 19.59 0.39 -19.63
C LYS A 94 19.56 -0.52 -20.85
N GLY A 95 19.12 0.02 -22.00
CA GLY A 95 19.15 -0.69 -23.29
C GLY A 95 18.00 -1.67 -23.55
N MET A 96 16.89 -1.58 -22.82
CA MET A 96 15.71 -2.44 -23.02
C MET A 96 14.75 -1.80 -24.04
N GLN A 97 14.49 -2.46 -25.16
CA GLN A 97 13.66 -1.91 -26.24
C GLN A 97 12.14 -1.99 -25.93
N TYR A 98 11.71 -3.00 -25.19
CA TYR A 98 10.30 -3.28 -24.88
C TYR A 98 9.80 -2.64 -23.57
N LEU A 99 10.55 -1.67 -23.03
CA LEU A 99 10.26 -1.11 -21.70
C LEU A 99 8.88 -0.46 -21.63
N ASN A 100 8.47 0.19 -22.71
CA ASN A 100 7.17 0.86 -22.79
C ASN A 100 5.99 -0.11 -22.78
N GLU A 101 6.14 -1.31 -23.34
CA GLU A 101 5.09 -2.33 -23.39
C GLU A 101 4.92 -3.02 -22.03
N ILE A 102 6.03 -3.23 -21.31
CA ILE A 102 6.03 -3.93 -20.02
C ILE A 102 5.62 -2.98 -18.89
N LYS A 103 5.75 -1.67 -19.06
CA LYS A 103 5.45 -0.66 -18.05
C LYS A 103 4.03 -0.77 -17.49
N ASP A 104 3.03 -0.97 -18.34
CA ASP A 104 1.64 -1.09 -17.89
C ASP A 104 1.41 -2.35 -17.07
N SER A 105 2.07 -3.46 -17.44
CA SER A 105 2.02 -4.70 -16.66
C SER A 105 2.72 -4.55 -15.30
N MET A 106 3.80 -3.76 -15.21
CA MET A 106 4.48 -3.48 -13.95
C MET A 106 3.64 -2.60 -13.02
N VAL A 107 3.03 -1.55 -13.56
CA VAL A 107 2.18 -0.64 -12.80
C VAL A 107 0.90 -1.34 -12.33
N ALA A 108 0.31 -2.23 -13.14
CA ALA A 108 -0.87 -2.99 -12.74
C ALA A 108 -0.59 -4.04 -11.65
N SER A 109 0.65 -4.49 -11.51
CA SER A 109 1.04 -5.51 -10.53
C SER A 109 1.39 -4.93 -9.15
N PHE A 110 1.46 -3.59 -9.05
CA PHE A 110 1.91 -2.86 -7.87
C PHE A 110 0.75 -2.09 -7.23
#